data_AF-A0A2J4PYH7-F1
#
_entry.id   AF-A0A2J4PYH7-F1
#
_cell.length_a   1.000
_cell.length_b   1.000
_cell.length_c   1.000
_cell.angle_alpha   90.00
_cell.angle_beta   90.00
_cell.angle_gamma   90.00
#
_symmetry.space_group_name_H-M   'P 1'
#
loop_
_entity.id
_entity.type
_entity.pdbx_description
1 polymer ?
#
loop_
_entity_poly.entity_id
_entity_poly.type
_entity_poly.pdbx_seq_one_letter_code
_entity_poly.pdbx_strand_id
1 'polypeptide(L)'
;MFKSFFPKPGPFFISAFIWSLLAVIFWQAGGGDWLLRVTGASQDVAISAARFWSLNYLVFYAFYVFCVGVFALFWFIYSPHRWQYWSILGTSLIIFVTWFLVEVGVAINAWYAPFYDLIQAALATPHKVSINQFYQEIGIFLGIALIAVVIGVMNNFFVSHYVFRWRTAMNEHYMAHWQHLRHIEGAAQRVQEDTMRFASTLESMGVSFLNAVMTLIAFLPVLVTLSAHVPDLPIVGHLPYGLVIAAIIWSLMG
;
A
#
# COMPACT_ATOMS: atom_id res chain seq x y z
N MET A 1 8.00 -24.61 -3.52
CA MET A 1 7.47 -23.37 -4.14
C MET A 1 8.18 -22.12 -3.62
N PHE A 2 8.12 -21.73 -2.35
CA PHE A 2 8.83 -20.52 -1.88
C PHE A 2 10.36 -20.52 -2.07
N LYS A 3 11.01 -21.68 -1.86
CA LYS A 3 12.46 -21.85 -2.04
C LYS A 3 12.95 -21.59 -3.46
N SER A 4 12.07 -21.59 -4.46
CA SER A 4 12.48 -21.37 -5.86
C SER A 4 12.63 -19.89 -6.19
N PHE A 5 12.01 -19.00 -5.41
CA PHE A 5 11.96 -17.57 -5.70
C PHE A 5 12.65 -16.73 -4.62
N PHE A 6 12.41 -17.07 -3.34
CA PHE A 6 12.97 -16.33 -2.20
C PHE A 6 14.24 -17.00 -1.66
N PRO A 7 15.28 -16.21 -1.31
CA PRO A 7 16.46 -16.73 -0.64
C PRO A 7 16.06 -17.25 0.75
N LYS A 8 16.33 -18.52 1.08
CA LYS A 8 16.04 -19.13 2.41
C LYS A 8 14.69 -18.66 3.01
N PRO A 9 13.54 -19.14 2.51
CA PRO A 9 12.23 -18.52 2.75
C PRO A 9 11.85 -18.37 4.24
N GLY A 10 12.14 -19.35 5.10
CA GLY A 10 11.81 -19.24 6.53
C GLY A 10 12.48 -18.03 7.20
N PRO A 11 13.83 -18.00 7.27
CA PRO A 11 14.56 -16.85 7.79
C PRO A 11 14.26 -15.53 7.06
N PHE A 12 14.05 -15.58 5.74
CA PHE A 12 13.72 -14.40 4.94
C PHE A 12 12.41 -13.74 5.37
N PHE A 13 11.30 -14.49 5.40
CA PHE A 13 10.01 -13.91 5.78
C PHE A 13 9.99 -13.42 7.23
N ILE A 14 10.63 -14.15 8.15
CA ILE A 14 10.73 -13.72 9.56
C ILE A 14 11.55 -12.43 9.65
N SER A 15 12.71 -12.37 8.99
CA SER A 15 13.54 -11.16 8.98
C SER A 15 12.83 -9.97 8.32
N ALA A 16 12.09 -10.20 7.24
CA ALA A 16 11.31 -9.17 6.55
C ALA A 16 10.20 -8.63 7.45
N PHE A 17 9.49 -9.50 8.16
CA PHE A 17 8.44 -9.12 9.09
C PHE A 17 8.97 -8.32 10.29
N ILE A 18 10.06 -8.78 10.91
CA ILE A 18 10.67 -8.08 12.04
C ILE A 18 11.22 -6.72 11.59
N TRP A 19 11.92 -6.68 10.45
CA TRP A 19 12.49 -5.46 9.91
C TRP A 19 11.43 -4.43 9.51
N SER A 20 10.35 -4.87 8.86
CA SER A 20 9.24 -3.98 8.51
C SER A 20 8.52 -3.47 9.75
N LEU A 21 8.30 -4.32 10.76
CA LEU A 21 7.70 -3.91 12.03
C LEU A 21 8.55 -2.87 12.74
N LEU A 22 9.87 -3.07 12.82
CA LEU A 22 10.80 -2.10 13.41
C LEU A 22 10.79 -0.77 12.65
N ALA A 23 10.79 -0.80 11.31
CA ALA A 23 10.73 0.41 10.49
C ALA A 23 9.41 1.18 10.70
N VAL A 24 8.28 0.47 10.77
CA VAL A 24 6.96 1.07 11.03
C VAL A 24 6.91 1.66 12.44
N ILE A 25 7.36 0.93 13.46
CA ILE A 25 7.39 1.42 14.84
C ILE A 25 8.29 2.64 14.94
N PHE A 26 9.47 2.62 14.32
CA PHE A 26 10.38 3.78 14.31
C PHE A 26 9.70 5.00 13.68
N TRP A 27 9.04 4.82 12.54
CA TRP A 27 8.34 5.92 11.86
C TRP A 27 7.23 6.50 12.74
N GLN A 28 6.40 5.64 13.34
CA GLN A 28 5.23 6.03 14.15
C GLN A 28 5.59 6.54 15.57
N ALA A 29 6.68 6.05 16.17
CA ALA A 29 7.11 6.43 17.53
C ALA A 29 7.85 7.79 17.59
N GLY A 30 7.73 8.62 16.55
CA GLY A 30 8.34 9.95 16.47
C GLY A 30 9.68 10.01 15.71
N GLY A 31 10.15 8.89 15.15
CA GLY A 31 11.29 8.89 14.22
C GLY A 31 10.97 9.62 12.91
N GLY A 32 9.72 9.50 12.43
CA GLY A 32 9.20 10.29 11.31
C GLY A 32 9.24 11.79 11.62
N ASP A 33 8.67 12.22 12.74
CA ASP A 33 8.67 13.63 13.17
C ASP A 33 10.07 14.20 13.37
N TRP A 34 11.02 13.38 13.83
CA TRP A 34 12.42 13.77 13.91
C TRP A 34 13.02 13.99 12.52
N LEU A 35 12.84 13.06 11.58
CA LEU A 35 13.31 13.20 10.19
C LEU A 35 12.70 14.43 9.49
N LEU A 36 11.41 14.67 9.70
CA LEU A 36 10.69 15.83 9.16
C LEU A 36 11.23 17.15 9.72
N ARG A 37 11.54 17.21 11.02
CA ARG A 37 12.17 18.39 11.64
C ARG A 37 13.59 18.63 11.13
N VAL A 38 14.38 17.57 10.98
CA VAL A 38 15.77 17.68 10.48
C VAL A 38 15.81 18.18 9.03
N THR A 39 14.83 17.80 8.23
CA THR A 39 14.73 18.21 6.82
C THR A 39 13.97 19.52 6.59
N GLY A 40 13.41 20.12 7.64
CA GLY A 40 12.64 21.37 7.55
C GLY A 40 11.29 21.23 6.86
N ALA A 41 10.70 20.03 6.85
CA ALA A 41 9.39 19.80 6.25
C ALA A 41 8.29 20.49 7.06
N SER A 42 7.48 21.34 6.42
CA SER A 42 6.22 21.81 7.02
C SER A 42 5.22 20.65 7.10
N GLN A 43 4.41 20.62 8.17
CA GLN A 43 3.33 19.64 8.34
C GLN A 43 2.10 19.94 7.47
N ASP A 44 2.07 21.09 6.78
CA ASP A 44 0.96 21.45 5.89
C ASP A 44 1.00 20.62 4.62
N VAL A 45 0.08 19.65 4.56
CA VAL A 45 -0.08 18.79 3.40
C VAL A 45 -1.08 19.44 2.44
N ALA A 46 -0.62 19.76 1.23
CA ALA A 46 -1.52 20.27 0.18
C ALA A 46 -2.68 19.29 -0.08
N ILE A 47 -3.87 19.81 -0.37
CA ILE A 47 -5.05 18.99 -0.73
C ILE A 47 -4.96 18.53 -2.20
N SER A 48 -4.06 19.13 -2.99
CA SER A 48 -3.85 18.80 -4.40
C SER A 48 -2.83 17.70 -4.64
N ALA A 49 -2.66 17.29 -5.90
CA ALA A 49 -1.61 16.36 -6.34
C ALA A 49 -0.18 16.76 -5.93
N ALA A 50 0.05 18.04 -5.58
CA ALA A 50 1.30 18.52 -5.01
C ALA A 50 1.65 17.83 -3.66
N ARG A 51 0.65 17.24 -2.98
CA ARG A 51 0.82 16.40 -1.78
C ARG A 51 1.94 15.36 -1.96
N PHE A 52 1.93 14.63 -3.08
CA PHE A 52 2.86 13.53 -3.33
C PHE A 52 4.30 13.99 -3.59
N TRP A 53 4.48 15.27 -3.89
CA TRP A 53 5.77 15.93 -4.09
C TRP A 53 6.18 16.80 -2.90
N SER A 54 5.35 16.85 -1.85
CA SER A 54 5.68 17.59 -0.64
C SER A 54 6.88 16.96 0.07
N LEU A 55 7.64 17.79 0.77
CA LEU A 55 8.86 17.38 1.45
C LEU A 55 8.60 16.25 2.46
N ASN A 56 7.42 16.24 3.09
CA ASN A 56 6.99 15.18 3.99
C ASN A 56 6.97 13.79 3.30
N TYR A 57 6.30 13.69 2.16
CA TYR A 57 6.24 12.44 1.38
C TYR A 57 7.60 12.05 0.82
N LEU A 58 8.40 13.02 0.35
CA LEU A 58 9.75 12.73 -0.16
C LEU A 58 10.69 12.17 0.91
N VAL A 59 10.59 12.67 2.15
CA VAL A 59 11.35 12.14 3.30
C VAL A 59 10.92 10.71 3.61
N PHE A 60 9.62 10.43 3.56
CA PHE A 60 9.12 9.06 3.70
C PHE A 60 9.63 8.14 2.58
N TYR A 61 9.64 8.59 1.32
CA TYR A 61 10.18 7.80 0.20
C TYR A 61 11.67 7.51 0.39
N ALA A 62 12.44 8.49 0.84
CA ALA A 62 13.86 8.33 1.13
C ALA A 62 14.09 7.33 2.27
N PHE A 63 13.33 7.42 3.35
CA PHE A 63 13.36 6.48 4.46
C PHE A 63 13.02 5.06 4.01
N TYR A 64 11.94 4.92 3.23
CA TYR A 64 11.51 3.62 2.69
C TYR A 64 12.60 2.99 1.81
N VAL A 65 13.15 3.75 0.86
CA VAL A 65 14.22 3.28 -0.03
C VAL A 65 15.47 2.92 0.78
N PHE A 66 15.81 3.67 1.82
CA PHE A 66 16.92 3.34 2.72
C PHE A 66 16.68 2.00 3.44
N CYS A 67 15.51 1.82 4.07
CA CYS A 67 15.15 0.58 4.76
C CYS A 67 15.18 -0.64 3.83
N VAL A 68 14.64 -0.50 2.62
CA VAL A 68 14.65 -1.54 1.59
C VAL A 68 16.07 -1.80 1.10
N GLY A 69 16.86 -0.76 0.87
CA GLY A 69 18.25 -0.85 0.42
C GLY A 69 19.12 -1.61 1.41
N VAL A 70 19.03 -1.29 2.71
CA VAL A 70 19.75 -2.00 3.77
C VAL A 70 19.34 -3.47 3.81
N PHE A 71 18.03 -3.75 3.76
CA PHE A 71 17.52 -5.12 3.77
C PHE A 71 17.96 -5.92 2.54
N ALA A 72 17.87 -5.32 1.34
CA ALA A 72 18.27 -5.95 0.09
C ALA A 72 19.79 -6.21 0.05
N LEU A 73 20.61 -5.25 0.49
CA LEU A 73 22.06 -5.40 0.53
C LEU A 73 22.47 -6.56 1.45
N PHE A 74 21.88 -6.64 2.64
CA PHE A 74 22.13 -7.75 3.56
C PHE A 74 21.86 -9.11 2.90
N TRP A 75 20.70 -9.26 2.25
CA TRP A 75 20.32 -10.53 1.63
C TRP A 75 21.11 -10.85 0.35
N PHE A 76 21.50 -9.84 -0.41
CA PHE A 76 22.35 -10.01 -1.59
C PHE A 76 23.73 -10.54 -1.24
N ILE A 77 24.27 -10.13 -0.09
CA ILE A 77 25.58 -10.59 0.41
C ILE A 77 25.45 -11.94 1.11
N TYR A 78 24.44 -12.12 1.98
CA TYR A 78 24.32 -13.30 2.82
C TYR A 78 23.91 -14.57 2.07
N SER A 79 23.02 -14.46 1.08
CA SER A 79 22.50 -15.62 0.34
C SER A 79 22.15 -15.24 -1.11
N PRO A 80 23.16 -15.02 -1.98
CA PRO A 80 22.92 -14.59 -3.35
C PRO A 80 22.03 -15.60 -4.08
N HIS A 81 20.91 -15.11 -4.59
CA HIS A 81 19.93 -15.92 -5.30
C HIS A 81 19.64 -15.32 -6.68
N ARG A 82 19.49 -16.16 -7.71
CA ARG A 82 19.28 -15.68 -9.09
C ARG A 82 18.08 -14.73 -9.23
N TRP A 83 17.04 -14.99 -8.45
CA TRP A 83 15.79 -14.22 -8.47
C TRP A 83 15.72 -13.11 -7.42
N GLN A 84 16.81 -12.80 -6.71
CA GLN A 84 16.81 -11.89 -5.56
C GLN A 84 16.31 -10.47 -5.87
N TYR A 85 16.64 -9.94 -7.05
CA TYR A 85 16.16 -8.63 -7.51
C TYR A 85 14.63 -8.59 -7.57
N TRP A 86 14.01 -9.63 -8.14
CA TRP A 86 12.55 -9.71 -8.23
C TRP A 86 11.92 -10.04 -6.88
N SER A 87 12.49 -10.96 -6.12
CA SER A 87 11.93 -11.39 -4.85
C SER A 87 12.00 -10.35 -3.74
N ILE A 88 13.02 -9.48 -3.75
CA ILE A 88 13.20 -8.47 -2.70
C ILE A 88 12.70 -7.13 -3.20
N LEU A 89 13.31 -6.61 -4.28
CA LEU A 89 12.95 -5.27 -4.80
C LEU A 89 11.58 -5.26 -5.47
N GLY A 90 11.19 -6.37 -6.13
CA GLY A 90 9.86 -6.48 -6.73
C GLY A 90 8.76 -6.54 -5.67
N THR A 91 8.94 -7.36 -4.62
CA THR A 91 7.98 -7.39 -3.50
C THR A 91 7.93 -6.07 -2.76
N SER A 92 9.07 -5.40 -2.51
CA SER A 92 9.07 -4.08 -1.90
C SER A 92 8.35 -3.05 -2.79
N LEU A 93 8.57 -3.08 -4.09
CA LEU A 93 7.88 -2.16 -5.00
C LEU A 93 6.36 -2.35 -4.95
N ILE A 94 5.87 -3.59 -4.94
CA ILE A 94 4.43 -3.87 -4.78
C ILE A 94 3.92 -3.27 -3.46
N ILE A 95 4.60 -3.52 -2.34
CA ILE A 95 4.24 -2.98 -1.02
C ILE A 95 4.16 -1.44 -1.06
N PHE A 96 5.18 -0.79 -1.64
CA PHE A 96 5.24 0.66 -1.75
C PHE A 96 4.09 1.22 -2.58
N VAL A 97 3.82 0.62 -3.74
CA VAL A 97 2.75 1.09 -4.63
C VAL A 97 1.37 0.84 -4.00
N THR A 98 1.17 -0.28 -3.31
CA THR A 98 -0.06 -0.53 -2.54
C THR A 98 -0.27 0.54 -1.47
N TRP A 99 0.78 0.89 -0.71
CA TRP A 99 0.70 2.00 0.26
C TRP A 99 0.39 3.33 -0.42
N PHE A 100 1.08 3.64 -1.52
CA PHE A 100 0.87 4.89 -2.26
C PHE A 100 -0.58 5.03 -2.75
N LEU A 101 -1.19 3.95 -3.25
CA LEU A 101 -2.59 3.94 -3.68
C LEU A 101 -3.56 4.16 -2.51
N VAL A 102 -3.24 3.72 -1.30
CA VAL A 102 -4.01 4.04 -0.08
C VAL A 102 -3.92 5.54 0.23
N GLU A 103 -2.73 6.14 0.15
CA GLU A 103 -2.52 7.58 0.35
C GLU A 103 -3.26 8.43 -0.68
N VAL A 104 -3.36 7.96 -1.92
CA VAL A 104 -4.22 8.56 -2.95
C VAL A 104 -5.68 8.55 -2.50
N GLY A 105 -6.17 7.45 -1.92
CA GLY A 105 -7.50 7.38 -1.33
C GLY A 105 -7.71 8.41 -0.21
N VAL A 106 -6.72 8.61 0.66
CA VAL A 106 -6.75 9.64 1.70
C VAL A 106 -6.76 11.04 1.10
N ALA A 107 -6.03 11.29 0.01
CA ALA A 107 -6.05 12.57 -0.70
C ALA A 107 -7.42 12.87 -1.31
N ILE A 108 -8.05 11.88 -1.97
CA ILE A 108 -9.42 12.01 -2.49
C ILE A 108 -10.41 12.26 -1.34
N ASN A 109 -10.23 11.58 -0.20
CA ASN A 109 -11.09 11.79 0.96
C ASN A 109 -10.97 13.21 1.52
N ALA A 110 -9.74 13.74 1.64
CA ALA A 110 -9.50 15.12 2.06
C ALA A 110 -10.08 16.15 1.08
N TRP A 111 -10.15 15.82 -0.22
CA TRP A 111 -10.77 16.66 -1.24
C TRP A 111 -12.30 16.73 -1.12
N TYR A 112 -12.97 15.69 -0.61
CA TYR A 112 -14.43 15.72 -0.46
C TYR A 112 -14.91 16.87 0.42
N ALA A 113 -14.22 17.19 1.51
CA ALA A 113 -14.63 18.24 2.43
C ALA A 113 -14.80 19.62 1.74
N PRO A 114 -13.75 20.24 1.16
CA PRO A 114 -13.89 21.54 0.51
C PRO A 114 -14.87 21.51 -0.68
N PHE A 115 -14.94 20.40 -1.42
CA PHE A 115 -15.86 20.28 -2.55
C PHE A 115 -17.33 20.30 -2.11
N TYR A 116 -17.70 19.53 -1.08
CA TYR A 116 -19.07 19.52 -0.58
C TYR A 116 -19.42 20.81 0.19
N ASP A 117 -18.46 21.44 0.86
CA ASP A 117 -18.65 22.77 1.46
C ASP A 117 -18.98 23.82 0.39
N LEU A 118 -18.33 23.77 -0.78
CA LEU A 118 -18.67 24.64 -1.92
C LEU A 118 -20.09 24.38 -2.45
N ILE A 119 -20.49 23.10 -2.56
CA ILE A 119 -21.87 22.75 -2.96
C ILE A 119 -22.87 23.30 -1.95
N GLN A 120 -22.61 23.11 -0.66
CA GLN A 120 -23.49 23.58 0.40
C GLN A 120 -23.61 25.11 0.38
N ALA A 121 -22.49 25.83 0.22
CA ALA A 121 -22.49 27.29 0.12
C ALA A 121 -23.24 27.79 -1.12
N ALA A 122 -23.13 27.09 -2.25
CA ALA A 122 -23.84 27.44 -3.49
C ALA A 122 -25.36 27.25 -3.36
N LEU A 123 -25.80 26.21 -2.64
CA LEU A 123 -27.22 25.94 -2.39
C LEU A 123 -27.82 26.87 -1.32
N ALA A 124 -27.03 27.23 -0.30
CA ALA A 124 -27.50 28.06 0.81
C ALA A 124 -27.67 29.55 0.45
N THR A 125 -26.85 30.07 -0.46
CA THR A 125 -26.91 31.49 -0.84
C THR A 125 -26.66 31.66 -2.35
N PRO A 126 -27.65 32.14 -3.13
CA PRO A 126 -27.47 32.41 -4.55
C PRO A 126 -26.30 33.37 -4.79
N HIS A 127 -25.48 33.10 -5.82
CA HIS A 127 -24.31 33.91 -6.24
C HIS A 127 -23.13 34.00 -5.25
N LYS A 128 -23.13 33.23 -4.14
CA LYS A 128 -22.01 33.23 -3.18
C LYS A 128 -20.76 32.49 -3.70
N VAL A 129 -20.94 31.52 -4.60
CA VAL A 129 -19.87 30.67 -5.13
C VAL A 129 -19.69 30.93 -6.62
N SER A 130 -18.43 31.12 -7.04
CA SER A 130 -18.09 31.29 -8.45
C SER A 130 -17.93 29.94 -9.14
N ILE A 131 -18.37 29.83 -10.40
CA ILE A 131 -18.17 28.61 -11.20
C ILE A 131 -16.69 28.25 -11.39
N ASN A 132 -15.79 29.26 -11.33
CA ASN A 132 -14.36 29.01 -11.39
C ASN A 132 -13.84 28.21 -10.19
N GLN A 133 -14.43 28.37 -8.99
CA GLN A 133 -14.05 27.60 -7.81
C GLN A 133 -14.42 26.12 -7.99
N PHE A 134 -15.57 25.85 -8.62
CA PHE A 134 -15.96 24.48 -8.98
C PHE A 134 -14.97 23.85 -9.98
N TYR A 135 -14.57 24.56 -11.03
CA TYR A 135 -13.59 24.04 -11.98
C TYR A 135 -12.21 23.83 -11.36
N GLN A 136 -11.80 24.66 -10.40
CA GLN A 136 -10.56 24.48 -9.65
C GLN A 136 -10.60 23.19 -8.82
N GLU A 137 -11.66 22.94 -8.06
CA GLU A 137 -11.80 21.71 -7.28
C GLU A 137 -11.87 20.47 -8.17
N ILE A 138 -12.61 20.52 -9.28
CA ILE A 138 -12.64 19.42 -10.26
C ILE A 138 -11.25 19.18 -10.85
N GLY A 139 -10.49 20.24 -11.14
CA GLY A 139 -9.11 20.15 -11.61
C GLY A 139 -8.16 19.51 -10.59
N ILE A 140 -8.33 19.83 -9.30
CA ILE A 140 -7.58 19.20 -8.20
C ILE A 140 -7.87 17.70 -8.15
N PHE A 141 -9.15 17.31 -8.16
CA PHE A 141 -9.57 15.92 -8.18
C PHE A 141 -9.01 15.18 -9.39
N LEU A 142 -9.13 15.78 -10.59
CA LEU A 142 -8.64 15.18 -11.82
C LEU A 142 -7.13 14.92 -11.75
N GLY A 143 -6.35 15.84 -11.17
CA GLY A 143 -4.91 15.65 -10.97
C GLY A 143 -4.60 14.43 -10.10
N ILE A 144 -5.32 14.26 -8.99
CA ILE A 144 -5.14 13.10 -8.09
C ILE A 144 -5.58 11.81 -8.78
N ALA A 145 -6.74 11.83 -9.46
CA ALA A 145 -7.30 10.67 -10.15
C ALA A 145 -6.41 10.20 -11.30
N LEU A 146 -5.81 11.11 -12.08
CA LEU A 146 -4.89 10.74 -13.16
C LEU A 146 -3.64 10.05 -12.64
N ILE A 147 -3.06 10.55 -11.53
CA ILE A 147 -1.93 9.90 -10.86
C ILE A 147 -2.34 8.48 -10.40
N ALA A 148 -3.52 8.35 -9.80
CA ALA A 148 -4.07 7.08 -9.34
C ALA A 148 -4.18 6.06 -10.49
N VAL A 149 -4.75 6.47 -11.63
CA VAL A 149 -4.95 5.61 -12.79
C VAL A 149 -3.62 5.17 -13.39
N VAL A 150 -2.68 6.11 -13.59
CA VAL A 150 -1.36 5.80 -14.16
C VAL A 150 -0.63 4.79 -13.28
N ILE A 151 -0.54 5.07 -11.97
CA ILE A 151 0.16 4.20 -11.03
C ILE A 151 -0.57 2.85 -10.88
N GLY A 152 -1.89 2.84 -10.84
CA GLY A 152 -2.69 1.62 -10.76
C GLY A 152 -2.49 0.69 -11.97
N VAL A 153 -2.49 1.25 -13.19
CA VAL A 153 -2.23 0.47 -14.41
C VAL A 153 -0.81 -0.07 -14.43
N MET A 154 0.18 0.76 -14.07
CA MET A 154 1.58 0.32 -13.97
C MET A 154 1.75 -0.77 -12.92
N ASN A 155 1.08 -0.66 -11.78
CA ASN A 155 1.10 -1.68 -10.71
C ASN A 155 0.51 -3.00 -11.20
N ASN A 156 -0.66 -2.96 -11.85
CA ASN A 156 -1.31 -4.16 -12.38
C ASN A 156 -0.42 -4.89 -13.40
N PHE A 157 0.24 -4.13 -14.28
CA PHE A 157 1.22 -4.68 -15.21
C PHE A 157 2.44 -5.28 -14.46
N PHE A 158 2.98 -4.56 -13.48
CA PHE A 158 4.13 -5.02 -12.70
C PHE A 158 3.84 -6.29 -11.91
N VAL A 159 2.70 -6.35 -11.22
CA VAL A 159 2.20 -7.53 -10.49
C VAL A 159 2.06 -8.73 -11.44
N SER A 160 1.45 -8.53 -12.60
CA SER A 160 1.33 -9.57 -13.62
C SER A 160 2.70 -10.10 -14.07
N HIS A 161 3.66 -9.20 -14.28
CA HIS A 161 5.03 -9.56 -14.63
C HIS A 161 5.76 -10.28 -13.48
N TYR A 162 5.54 -9.84 -12.24
CA TYR A 162 6.10 -10.45 -11.05
C TYR A 162 5.64 -11.90 -10.88
N VAL A 163 4.32 -12.15 -11.01
CA VAL A 163 3.74 -13.50 -10.99
C VAL A 163 4.33 -14.36 -12.10
N PHE A 164 4.53 -13.80 -13.30
CA PHE A 164 5.18 -14.51 -14.39
C PHE A 164 6.61 -14.93 -14.04
N ARG A 165 7.43 -14.04 -13.47
CA ARG A 165 8.80 -14.37 -13.05
C ARG A 165 8.83 -15.42 -11.96
N TRP A 166 7.91 -15.34 -11.01
CA TRP A 166 7.79 -16.36 -9.97
C TRP A 166 7.43 -17.73 -10.58
N ARG A 167 6.50 -17.76 -11.53
CA ARG A 167 6.16 -18.98 -12.27
C ARG A 167 7.36 -19.56 -13.01
N THR A 168 8.18 -18.73 -13.66
CA THR A 168 9.43 -19.18 -14.31
C THR A 168 10.37 -19.82 -13.28
N ALA A 169 10.58 -19.17 -12.14
CA ALA A 169 11.46 -19.69 -11.09
C ALA A 169 10.97 -21.04 -10.53
N MET A 170 9.66 -21.20 -10.34
CA MET A 170 9.07 -22.46 -9.93
C MET A 170 9.23 -23.54 -11.01
N ASN A 171 8.97 -23.21 -12.26
CA ASN A 171 9.12 -24.14 -13.37
C ASN A 171 10.55 -24.67 -13.46
N GLU A 172 11.56 -23.78 -13.43
CA GLU A 172 12.98 -24.16 -13.45
C GLU A 172 13.34 -25.11 -12.30
N HIS A 173 12.82 -24.85 -11.10
CA HIS A 173 13.04 -25.72 -9.94
C HIS A 173 12.42 -27.11 -10.12
N TYR A 174 11.21 -27.20 -10.67
CA TYR A 174 10.55 -28.47 -10.97
C TYR A 174 11.24 -29.23 -12.10
N MET A 175 11.70 -28.53 -13.14
CA MET A 175 12.45 -29.14 -14.24
C MET A 175 13.78 -29.75 -13.77
N ALA A 176 14.46 -29.11 -12.82
CA ALA A 176 15.68 -29.68 -12.23
C ALA A 176 15.43 -31.02 -11.50
N HIS A 177 14.22 -31.26 -11.02
CA HIS A 177 13.81 -32.49 -10.31
C HIS A 177 12.94 -33.42 -11.17
N TRP A 178 12.87 -33.16 -12.49
CA TRP A 178 11.92 -33.83 -13.39
C TRP A 178 12.01 -35.35 -13.37
N GLN A 179 13.21 -35.92 -13.22
CA GLN A 179 13.39 -37.38 -13.17
C GLN A 179 12.61 -38.04 -12.03
N HIS A 180 12.44 -37.36 -10.90
CA HIS A 180 11.65 -37.87 -9.77
C HIS A 180 10.14 -37.61 -9.92
N LEU A 181 9.78 -36.56 -10.68
CA LEU A 181 8.40 -36.06 -10.77
C LEU A 181 7.62 -36.63 -11.95
N ARG A 182 8.31 -37.05 -13.02
CA ARG A 182 7.69 -37.53 -14.28
C ARG A 182 6.77 -38.74 -14.13
N HIS A 183 6.87 -39.47 -13.02
CA HIS A 183 6.05 -40.64 -12.73
C HIS A 183 4.70 -40.29 -12.11
N ILE A 184 4.50 -39.02 -11.72
CA ILE A 184 3.24 -38.52 -11.17
C ILE A 184 2.28 -38.23 -12.33
N GLU A 185 1.04 -38.71 -12.22
CA GLU A 185 0.00 -38.46 -13.20
C GLU A 185 -0.22 -36.95 -13.40
N GLY A 186 -0.18 -36.51 -14.66
CA GLY A 186 -0.35 -35.10 -15.00
C GLY A 186 0.76 -34.18 -14.45
N ALA A 187 1.96 -34.70 -14.16
CA ALA A 187 3.06 -33.91 -13.58
C ALA A 187 3.34 -32.61 -14.35
N ALA A 188 3.36 -32.66 -15.70
CA ALA A 188 3.58 -31.48 -16.52
C ALA A 188 2.44 -30.45 -16.39
N GLN A 189 1.19 -30.92 -16.32
CA GLN A 189 0.01 -30.06 -16.16
C GLN A 189 0.01 -29.40 -14.78
N ARG A 190 0.25 -30.17 -13.71
CA ARG A 190 0.34 -29.65 -12.34
C ARG A 190 1.45 -28.60 -12.21
N VAL A 191 2.62 -28.85 -12.79
CA VAL A 191 3.73 -27.87 -12.79
C VAL A 191 3.32 -26.58 -13.49
N GLN A 192 2.43 -26.59 -14.48
CA GLN A 192 1.97 -25.37 -15.14
C GLN A 192 0.81 -24.69 -14.40
N GLU A 193 -0.27 -25.42 -14.14
CA GLU A 193 -1.50 -24.89 -13.55
C GLU A 193 -1.33 -24.54 -12.07
N ASP A 194 -0.75 -25.46 -11.28
CA ASP A 194 -0.66 -25.27 -9.83
C ASP A 194 0.36 -24.18 -9.49
N THR A 195 1.45 -24.04 -10.26
CA THR A 195 2.42 -22.96 -10.02
C THR A 195 1.83 -21.59 -10.35
N MET A 196 1.04 -21.50 -11.42
CA MET A 196 0.33 -20.27 -11.76
C MET A 196 -0.69 -19.92 -10.68
N ARG A 197 -1.57 -20.86 -10.32
CA ARG A 197 -2.59 -20.66 -9.28
C ARG A 197 -1.96 -20.30 -7.94
N PHE A 198 -0.91 -21.01 -7.53
CA PHE A 198 -0.20 -20.73 -6.29
C PHE A 198 0.39 -19.31 -6.28
N ALA A 199 1.11 -18.92 -7.34
CA ALA A 199 1.71 -17.59 -7.42
C ALA A 199 0.65 -16.49 -7.41
N SER A 200 -0.41 -16.63 -8.22
CA SER A 200 -1.47 -15.62 -8.32
C SER A 200 -2.29 -15.50 -7.04
N THR A 201 -2.66 -16.62 -6.42
CA THR A 201 -3.47 -16.61 -5.20
C THR A 201 -2.67 -16.01 -4.05
N LEU A 202 -1.42 -16.42 -3.89
CA LEU A 202 -0.59 -15.94 -2.79
C LEU A 202 -0.22 -14.45 -2.92
N GLU A 203 0.07 -14.01 -4.14
CA GLU A 203 0.30 -12.59 -4.42
C GLU A 203 -0.96 -11.77 -4.15
N SER A 204 -2.12 -12.20 -4.69
CA SER A 204 -3.39 -11.50 -4.50
C SER A 204 -3.81 -11.42 -3.02
N MET A 205 -3.67 -12.53 -2.29
CA MET A 205 -3.94 -12.56 -0.85
C MET A 205 -2.98 -11.65 -0.09
N GLY A 206 -1.68 -11.67 -0.42
CA GLY A 206 -0.67 -10.82 0.20
C GLY A 206 -0.95 -9.34 -0.02
N VAL A 207 -1.23 -8.93 -1.25
CA VAL A 207 -1.56 -7.54 -1.60
C VAL A 207 -2.86 -7.09 -0.94
N SER A 208 -3.90 -7.93 -0.97
CA SER A 208 -5.20 -7.59 -0.36
C SER A 208 -5.07 -7.44 1.16
N PHE A 209 -4.33 -8.34 1.81
CA PHE A 209 -4.07 -8.25 3.25
C PHE A 209 -3.29 -6.98 3.61
N LEU A 210 -2.23 -6.67 2.87
CA LEU A 210 -1.45 -5.45 3.09
C LEU A 210 -2.29 -4.19 2.85
N ASN A 211 -3.10 -4.18 1.78
CA ASN A 211 -3.99 -3.07 1.47
C ASN A 211 -5.01 -2.83 2.60
N ALA A 212 -5.62 -3.88 3.14
CA ALA A 212 -6.56 -3.76 4.26
C ALA A 212 -5.90 -3.17 5.51
N VAL A 213 -4.72 -3.67 5.89
CA VAL A 213 -3.96 -3.17 7.06
C VAL A 213 -3.52 -1.71 6.85
N MET A 214 -2.99 -1.38 5.67
CA MET A 214 -2.57 -0.01 5.34
C MET A 214 -3.75 0.96 5.33
N THR A 215 -4.88 0.55 4.75
CA THR A 215 -6.11 1.35 4.74
C THR A 215 -6.59 1.61 6.17
N LEU A 216 -6.63 0.58 7.01
CA LEU A 216 -7.02 0.74 8.41
C LEU A 216 -6.12 1.77 9.13
N ILE A 217 -4.80 1.64 8.99
CA ILE A 217 -3.84 2.55 9.63
C ILE A 217 -3.98 3.99 9.09
N ALA A 218 -4.16 4.15 7.77
CA ALA A 218 -4.24 5.46 7.14
C ALA A 218 -5.55 6.19 7.44
N PHE A 219 -6.67 5.47 7.51
CA PHE A 219 -7.99 6.06 7.76
C PHE A 219 -8.31 6.23 9.24
N LEU A 220 -7.63 5.54 10.16
CA LEU A 220 -7.89 5.66 11.60
C LEU A 220 -7.70 7.10 12.13
N PRO A 221 -6.62 7.83 11.80
CA PRO A 221 -6.50 9.26 12.15
C PRO A 221 -7.63 10.11 11.57
N VAL A 222 -8.01 9.86 10.31
CA VAL A 222 -9.11 10.57 9.65
C VAL A 222 -10.42 10.37 10.41
N LEU A 223 -10.74 9.11 10.76
CA LEU A 223 -11.94 8.77 11.54
C LEU A 223 -11.92 9.40 12.94
N VAL A 224 -10.75 9.48 13.59
CA VAL A 224 -10.61 10.16 14.89
C VAL A 224 -10.99 11.63 14.77
N THR A 225 -10.50 12.34 13.75
CA THR A 225 -10.82 13.77 13.55
C THR A 225 -12.30 13.99 13.22
N LEU A 226 -12.89 13.12 12.40
CA LEU A 226 -14.31 13.20 12.06
C LEU A 226 -15.22 12.81 13.23
N SER A 227 -14.80 11.84 14.06
CA SER A 227 -15.59 11.39 15.20
C SER A 227 -15.80 12.49 16.24
N ALA A 228 -14.95 13.51 16.30
CA ALA A 228 -15.15 14.68 17.14
C ALA A 228 -16.42 15.47 16.76
N HIS A 229 -16.86 15.40 15.50
CA HIS A 229 -18.03 16.09 14.96
C HIS A 229 -19.31 15.26 15.08
N VAL A 230 -19.22 13.96 15.42
CA VAL A 230 -20.35 13.04 15.59
C VAL A 230 -20.24 12.35 16.97
N PRO A 231 -20.59 13.05 18.06
CA PRO A 231 -20.42 12.55 19.42
C PRO A 231 -21.46 11.49 19.83
N ASP A 232 -22.59 11.39 19.10
CA ASP A 232 -23.70 10.48 19.40
C ASP A 232 -23.95 9.48 18.28
N LEU A 233 -23.94 8.19 18.61
CA LEU A 233 -24.41 7.14 17.73
C LEU A 233 -25.91 6.89 17.96
N PRO A 234 -26.73 6.79 16.90
CA PRO A 234 -28.20 6.73 17.02
C PRO A 234 -28.73 5.51 17.80
N ILE A 235 -27.93 4.45 17.98
CA ILE A 235 -28.32 3.22 18.70
C ILE A 235 -27.60 3.09 20.06
N VAL A 236 -26.36 3.60 20.18
CA VAL A 236 -25.47 3.33 21.33
C VAL A 236 -25.36 4.54 22.27
N GLY A 237 -25.75 5.73 21.81
CA GLY A 237 -25.60 6.99 22.55
C GLY A 237 -24.20 7.58 22.43
N HIS A 238 -23.80 8.41 23.40
CA HIS A 238 -22.47 9.02 23.46
C HIS A 238 -21.38 7.96 23.55
N LEU A 239 -20.59 7.83 22.48
CA LEU A 239 -19.44 6.94 22.44
C LEU A 239 -18.23 7.71 21.92
N PRO A 240 -17.22 8.00 22.75
CA PRO A 240 -16.00 8.64 22.27
C PRO A 240 -15.35 7.76 21.21
N TYR A 241 -14.99 8.35 20.07
CA TYR A 241 -14.44 7.65 18.91
C TYR A 241 -15.41 6.60 18.29
N GLY A 242 -16.72 6.85 18.34
CA GLY A 242 -17.73 5.92 17.86
C GLY A 242 -17.53 5.44 16.42
N LEU A 243 -17.05 6.32 15.52
CA LEU A 243 -16.72 5.95 14.15
C LEU A 243 -15.53 5.00 14.05
N VAL A 244 -14.52 5.15 14.93
CA VAL A 244 -13.34 4.28 14.97
C VAL A 244 -13.73 2.90 15.49
N ILE A 245 -14.54 2.84 16.54
CA ILE A 245 -15.02 1.58 17.13
C ILE A 245 -15.88 0.82 16.11
N ALA A 246 -16.78 1.51 15.40
CA ALA A 246 -17.56 0.92 14.34
C ALA A 246 -16.69 0.36 13.19
N ALA A 247 -15.66 1.11 12.77
CA ALA A 247 -14.74 0.66 11.73
C ALA A 247 -13.92 -0.57 12.16
N ILE A 248 -13.48 -0.65 13.42
CA ILE A 248 -12.76 -1.82 13.96
C ILE A 248 -13.69 -3.03 14.02
N ILE A 249 -14.91 -2.87 14.53
CA ILE A 249 -15.89 -3.98 14.60
C ILE A 249 -16.21 -4.49 13.20
N TRP A 250 -16.47 -3.59 12.25
CA TRP A 250 -16.72 -3.96 10.85
C TRP A 250 -15.53 -4.72 10.27
N SER A 251 -14.30 -4.21 10.46
CA SER A 251 -13.08 -4.88 9.97
C SER A 251 -12.83 -6.25 10.60
N LEU A 252 -13.29 -6.50 11.83
CA LEU A 252 -13.17 -7.80 12.51
C LEU A 252 -14.27 -8.78 12.11
N MET A 253 -15.46 -8.28 11.78
CA MET A 253 -16.63 -9.10 11.43
C MET A 253 -16.72 -9.46 9.94
N GLY A 254 -16.05 -8.69 9.06
CA GLY A 254 -16.02 -8.93 7.62
C GLY A 254 -17.14 -8.21 6.87
#